data_AF-A0A8D0DH73-F1
#
_entry.id   AF-A0A8D0DH73-F1
#
_cell.length_a   1.000
_cell.length_b   1.000
_cell.length_c   1.000
_cell.angle_alpha   90.00
_cell.angle_beta   90.00
_cell.angle_gamma   90.00
#
_symmetry.space_group_name_H-M   'P 1'
#
loop_
_entity.id
_entity.type
_entity.pdbx_description
1 polymer ?
#
loop_
_entity_poly.entity_id
_entity_poly.type
_entity_poly.pdbx_seq_one_letter_code
_entity_poly.pdbx_strand_id
1 'polypeptide(L)'
;MHFGNSYMGIKSINKNSNNHIAMRSIRRIVMHPHYDQYISDYDIALLELEAPIFFNELVQPICLPSSPRVFIYGTVCYVTGWGALKENIYFMYSSTKVKIIDQSICNKLYDDVITSRMLCAGNLNGGIDACQVILDSVLPRSS
;
A
#
# COMPACT_ATOMS: atom_id res chain seq x y z
N MET A 1 22.01 -14.81 8.26
CA MET A 1 20.62 -14.94 7.77
C MET A 1 20.40 -13.80 6.78
N HIS A 2 20.03 -14.08 5.53
CA HIS A 2 19.87 -13.04 4.49
C HIS A 2 18.38 -12.81 4.27
N PHE A 3 17.88 -11.60 4.58
CA PHE A 3 16.45 -11.26 4.52
C PHE A 3 16.02 -10.72 3.14
N GLY A 4 16.91 -10.75 2.15
CA GLY A 4 16.68 -10.21 0.81
C GLY A 4 17.06 -8.72 0.68
N ASN A 5 16.64 -8.13 -0.43
CA ASN A 5 16.93 -6.76 -0.80
C ASN A 5 15.65 -5.94 -0.94
N SER A 6 15.71 -4.68 -0.50
CA SER A 6 14.71 -3.67 -0.77
C SER A 6 15.16 -2.77 -1.92
N TYR A 7 14.21 -2.34 -2.73
CA TYR A 7 14.44 -1.51 -3.90
C TYR A 7 13.58 -0.25 -3.86
N MET A 8 14.18 0.90 -4.18
CA MET A 8 13.54 2.21 -4.12
C MET A 8 13.74 2.97 -5.43
N GLY A 9 12.80 3.88 -5.74
CA GLY A 9 12.83 4.67 -6.97
C GLY A 9 12.42 3.91 -8.24
N ILE A 10 11.76 2.75 -8.09
CA ILE A 10 11.28 1.95 -9.22
C ILE A 10 9.99 2.57 -9.77
N LYS A 11 9.82 2.53 -11.11
CA LYS A 11 8.56 2.87 -11.80
C LYS A 11 7.99 1.70 -12.62
N SER A 12 8.84 0.84 -13.17
CA SER A 12 8.44 -0.35 -13.93
C SER A 12 9.27 -1.54 -13.50
N ILE A 13 8.61 -2.65 -13.22
CA ILE A 13 9.28 -3.89 -12.75
C ILE A 13 9.87 -4.68 -13.94
N ASN A 14 9.39 -4.42 -15.17
CA ASN A 14 9.63 -5.30 -16.33
C ASN A 14 10.49 -4.67 -17.45
N LYS A 15 11.37 -3.73 -17.11
CA LYS A 15 12.32 -3.13 -18.05
C LYS A 15 13.72 -3.11 -17.44
N ASN A 16 14.74 -3.24 -18.31
CA ASN A 16 16.12 -2.79 -18.08
C ASN A 16 16.17 -1.26 -17.87
N SER A 17 15.44 -0.76 -16.87
CA SER A 17 15.21 0.66 -16.63
C SER A 17 16.14 1.17 -15.54
N ASN A 18 17.24 1.73 -16.03
CA ASN A 18 17.92 2.95 -15.55
C ASN A 18 18.75 2.86 -14.26
N ASN A 19 19.93 3.49 -14.33
CA ASN A 19 20.98 3.64 -13.30
C ASN A 19 20.57 4.35 -11.99
N HIS A 20 19.26 4.49 -11.71
CA HIS A 20 18.73 5.27 -10.59
C HIS A 20 17.93 4.45 -9.57
N ILE A 21 17.92 3.11 -9.68
CA ILE A 21 17.36 2.24 -8.65
C ILE A 21 18.32 2.17 -7.47
N ALA A 22 17.84 2.51 -6.29
CA ALA A 22 18.60 2.33 -5.07
C ALA A 22 18.24 0.96 -4.45
N MET A 23 19.24 0.12 -4.25
CA MET A 23 19.10 -1.21 -3.65
C MET A 23 19.80 -1.25 -2.28
N ARG A 24 19.15 -1.83 -1.28
CA ARG A 24 19.72 -2.06 0.06
C ARG A 24 19.33 -3.43 0.58
N SER A 25 20.30 -4.15 1.15
CA SER A 25 20.01 -5.38 1.87
C SER A 25 19.27 -5.08 3.18
N ILE A 26 18.38 -6.00 3.57
CA ILE A 26 17.63 -5.90 4.82
C ILE A 26 18.48 -6.52 5.94
N ARG A 27 18.75 -5.72 6.98
CA ARG A 27 19.50 -6.14 8.17
C ARG A 27 18.66 -6.97 9.11
N ARG A 28 17.45 -6.50 9.40
CA ARG A 28 16.47 -7.18 10.24
C ARG A 28 15.04 -6.80 9.89
N ILE A 29 14.14 -7.72 10.18
CA ILE A 29 12.69 -7.54 10.12
C ILE A 29 12.20 -7.50 11.57
N VAL A 30 11.50 -6.42 11.94
CA VAL A 30 10.88 -6.25 13.26
C VAL A 30 9.37 -6.38 13.08
N MET A 31 8.86 -7.58 13.36
CA MET A 31 7.42 -7.84 13.38
C MET A 31 6.78 -7.16 14.59
N HIS A 32 5.54 -6.69 14.45
CA HIS A 32 4.80 -6.20 15.61
C HIS A 32 4.64 -7.34 16.65
N PRO A 33 4.94 -7.11 17.94
CA PRO A 33 4.96 -8.17 18.96
C PRO A 33 3.58 -8.80 19.22
N HIS A 34 2.51 -8.13 18.82
CA HIS A 34 1.12 -8.60 18.94
C HIS A 34 0.51 -9.02 17.61
N TYR A 35 1.32 -9.24 16.55
CA TYR A 35 0.80 -9.73 15.28
C TYR A 35 0.05 -11.06 15.46
N ASP A 36 -1.21 -11.09 15.01
CA ASP A 36 -2.05 -12.28 15.02
C ASP A 36 -2.33 -12.70 13.58
N GLN A 37 -1.75 -13.84 13.17
CA GLN A 37 -1.90 -14.38 11.82
C GLN A 37 -3.31 -14.90 11.50
N TYR A 38 -4.13 -15.22 12.51
CA TYR A 38 -5.46 -15.81 12.27
C TYR A 38 -6.48 -14.75 11.85
N ILE A 39 -6.38 -13.56 12.42
CA ILE A 39 -7.26 -12.43 12.14
C ILE A 39 -6.54 -11.27 11.44
N SER A 40 -5.25 -11.43 11.14
CA SER A 40 -4.37 -10.38 10.59
C SER A 40 -4.36 -9.10 11.43
N ASP A 41 -4.53 -9.22 12.74
CA ASP A 41 -4.48 -8.06 13.63
C ASP A 41 -3.04 -7.67 13.93
N TYR A 42 -2.81 -6.36 14.13
CA TYR A 42 -1.48 -5.77 14.19
C TYR A 42 -0.57 -6.15 13.00
N ASP A 43 -1.14 -6.24 11.80
CA ASP A 43 -0.41 -6.52 10.56
C ASP A 43 0.45 -5.32 10.11
N ILE A 44 1.60 -5.18 10.77
CA ILE A 44 2.62 -4.18 10.48
C ILE A 44 4.00 -4.72 10.86
N ALA A 45 5.02 -4.37 10.06
CA ALA A 45 6.41 -4.68 10.33
C ALA A 45 7.33 -3.52 9.93
N LEU A 46 8.49 -3.43 10.56
CA LEU A 46 9.55 -2.51 10.17
C LEU A 46 10.71 -3.29 9.53
N LEU A 47 11.22 -2.78 8.42
CA LEU A 47 12.42 -3.27 7.76
C LEU A 47 13.59 -2.32 8.06
N GLU A 48 14.61 -2.80 8.76
CA GLU A 48 15.85 -2.05 8.94
C GLU A 48 16.80 -2.37 7.79
N LEU A 49 17.25 -1.33 7.08
CA LEU A 49 18.24 -1.47 6.02
C LEU A 49 19.65 -1.62 6.60
N GLU A 50 20.50 -2.41 5.94
CA GLU A 50 21.91 -2.60 6.33
C GLU A 50 22.72 -1.29 6.27
N ALA A 51 22.32 -0.38 5.37
CA ALA A 51 22.91 0.94 5.23
C ALA A 51 21.83 1.97 4.84
N PRO A 52 22.00 3.24 5.22
CA PRO A 52 21.06 4.29 4.85
C PRO A 52 20.97 4.47 3.33
N ILE A 53 19.86 5.05 2.90
CA ILE A 53 19.60 5.43 1.50
C ILE A 53 19.66 6.94 1.36
N PHE A 54 20.14 7.42 0.23
CA PHE A 54 20.18 8.85 -0.06
C PHE A 54 18.89 9.27 -0.75
N PHE A 55 18.30 10.36 -0.28
CA PHE A 55 17.11 10.93 -0.88
C PHE A 55 17.45 11.69 -2.17
N ASN A 56 16.57 11.58 -3.14
CA ASN A 56 16.67 12.24 -4.44
C ASN A 56 15.26 12.44 -5.03
N GLU A 57 15.16 12.87 -6.28
CA GLU A 57 13.87 13.11 -6.95
C GLU A 57 12.95 11.87 -7.02
N LEU A 58 13.52 10.66 -6.97
CA LEU A 58 12.80 9.38 -7.07
C LEU A 58 12.65 8.65 -5.72
N VAL A 59 13.44 9.03 -4.70
CA VAL A 59 13.47 8.39 -3.39
C VAL A 59 13.25 9.44 -2.31
N GLN A 60 12.05 9.46 -1.74
CA GLN A 60 11.65 10.34 -0.65
C GLN A 60 10.87 9.53 0.41
N PRO A 61 11.00 9.87 1.71
CA PRO A 61 10.19 9.26 2.76
C PRO A 61 8.75 9.78 2.71
N ILE A 62 7.82 8.97 3.20
CA ILE A 62 6.45 9.41 3.47
C ILE A 62 6.33 9.96 4.90
N CYS A 63 5.45 10.93 5.10
CA CYS A 63 5.16 11.45 6.44
C CYS A 63 4.38 10.43 7.27
N LEU A 64 4.72 10.30 8.55
CA LEU A 64 3.89 9.59 9.52
C LEU A 64 2.79 10.51 10.07
N PRO A 65 1.56 10.02 10.29
CA PRO A 65 0.51 10.80 10.91
C PRO A 65 0.87 11.15 12.36
N SER A 66 0.61 12.39 12.77
CA SER A 66 0.70 12.82 14.17
C SER A 66 -0.35 12.07 15.00
N SER A 67 0.02 11.45 16.12
CA SER A 67 -0.92 10.73 16.99
C SER A 67 -1.69 11.68 17.93
N PRO A 68 -3.00 11.49 18.18
CA PRO A 68 -3.94 10.59 17.49
C PRO A 68 -4.64 11.33 16.34
N ARG A 69 -4.37 10.94 15.08
CA ARG A 69 -5.20 11.36 13.94
C ARG A 69 -6.42 10.46 13.84
N VAL A 70 -7.59 11.07 13.83
CA VAL A 70 -8.85 10.41 13.46
C VAL A 70 -8.97 10.46 11.95
N PHE A 71 -9.10 9.30 11.32
CA PHE A 71 -9.39 9.20 9.89
C PHE A 71 -10.89 9.39 9.65
N ILE A 72 -11.27 10.45 8.94
CA ILE A 72 -12.68 10.79 8.71
C ILE A 72 -13.24 9.93 7.57
N TYR A 73 -14.41 9.32 7.76
CA TYR A 73 -15.09 8.56 6.71
C TYR A 73 -15.33 9.43 5.47
N GLY A 74 -15.30 8.82 4.29
CA GLY A 74 -15.45 9.53 3.01
C GLY A 74 -14.21 10.32 2.57
N THR A 75 -13.18 10.44 3.41
CA THR A 75 -11.88 11.02 3.00
C THR A 75 -11.33 10.25 1.81
N VAL A 76 -10.89 10.98 0.78
CA VAL A 76 -10.25 10.39 -0.38
C VAL A 76 -8.80 10.07 -0.06
N CYS A 77 -8.40 8.83 -0.33
CA CYS A 77 -7.04 8.34 -0.18
C CYS A 77 -6.57 7.73 -1.51
N TYR A 78 -5.27 7.45 -1.58
CA TYR A 78 -4.64 6.86 -2.76
C TYR A 78 -4.05 5.51 -2.38
N VAL A 79 -4.29 4.50 -3.20
CA VAL A 79 -3.59 3.22 -3.16
C VAL A 79 -2.71 3.14 -4.38
N THR A 80 -1.44 2.80 -4.21
CA THR A 80 -0.44 2.77 -5.28
C THR A 80 0.32 1.46 -5.28
N GLY A 81 0.77 1.01 -6.46
CA GLY A 81 1.54 -0.23 -6.58
C GLY A 81 1.63 -0.73 -8.02
N TRP A 82 2.12 -1.96 -8.14
CA TRP A 82 2.27 -2.69 -9.41
C TRP A 82 1.33 -3.89 -9.52
N GLY A 83 0.21 -3.87 -8.79
CA GLY A 83 -0.80 -4.92 -8.79
C GLY A 83 -1.40 -5.17 -10.18
N ALA A 84 -2.01 -6.34 -10.38
CA ALA A 84 -2.48 -6.77 -11.69
C ALA A 84 -3.63 -5.90 -12.22
N LEU A 85 -3.40 -5.26 -13.37
CA LEU A 85 -4.48 -4.81 -14.25
C LEU A 85 -5.04 -6.07 -14.92
N LYS A 86 -6.35 -6.32 -14.82
CA LYS A 86 -7.02 -7.49 -15.42
C LYS A 86 -6.38 -7.85 -16.78
N GLU A 87 -5.84 -9.07 -16.83
CA GLU A 87 -5.35 -9.79 -18.02
C GLU A 87 -4.14 -9.20 -18.78
N ASN A 88 -3.36 -8.27 -18.22
CA ASN A 88 -2.12 -7.83 -18.90
C ASN A 88 -0.89 -7.74 -17.98
N ILE A 89 0.21 -8.35 -18.46
CA ILE A 89 1.51 -8.59 -17.80
C ILE A 89 2.37 -7.30 -17.67
N TYR A 90 1.73 -6.13 -17.66
CA TYR A 90 2.43 -4.85 -17.54
C TYR A 90 2.41 -4.41 -16.08
N PHE A 91 3.43 -4.82 -15.33
CA PHE A 91 3.76 -4.35 -13.98
C PHE A 91 4.28 -2.90 -14.03
N MET A 92 3.42 -1.96 -14.43
CA MET A 92 3.68 -0.53 -14.37
C MET A 92 3.11 0.05 -13.09
N TYR A 93 3.82 1.01 -12.50
CA TYR A 93 3.32 1.72 -11.33
C TYR A 93 1.99 2.41 -11.66
N SER A 94 0.98 2.12 -10.85
CA SER A 94 -0.37 2.68 -10.96
C SER A 94 -0.80 3.24 -9.60
N SER A 95 -1.77 4.15 -9.63
CA SER A 95 -2.43 4.69 -8.45
C SER A 95 -3.93 4.79 -8.71
N THR A 96 -4.74 4.51 -7.70
CA THR A 96 -6.19 4.69 -7.76
C THR A 96 -6.71 5.41 -6.53
N LYS A 97 -7.83 6.11 -6.68
CA LYS A 97 -8.51 6.81 -5.58
C LYS A 97 -9.51 5.89 -4.91
N VAL A 98 -9.46 5.85 -3.59
CA VAL A 98 -10.40 5.15 -2.72
C VAL A 98 -10.98 6.12 -1.70
N LYS A 99 -12.11 5.76 -1.10
CA LYS A 99 -12.67 6.51 0.02
C LYS A 99 -12.63 5.67 1.28
N ILE A 100 -12.32 6.30 2.40
CA ILE A 100 -12.41 5.66 3.71
C ILE A 100 -13.87 5.26 3.96
N ILE A 101 -14.09 4.01 4.31
CA ILE A 101 -15.38 3.43 4.65
C ILE A 101 -15.54 3.52 6.17
N ASP A 102 -16.75 3.83 6.62
CA ASP A 102 -17.07 3.85 8.05
C ASP A 102 -16.79 2.48 8.69
N GLN A 103 -16.16 2.49 9.87
CA GLN A 103 -15.73 1.26 10.54
C GLN A 103 -16.91 0.34 10.85
N SER A 104 -18.06 0.88 11.25
CA SER A 104 -19.23 0.07 11.61
C SER A 104 -19.87 -0.57 10.39
N ILE A 105 -19.84 0.12 9.24
CA ILE A 105 -20.27 -0.44 7.96
C ILE A 105 -19.31 -1.56 7.56
N CYS A 106 -18.00 -1.31 7.66
CA CYS A 106 -17.03 -2.33 7.30
C CYS A 106 -17.14 -3.57 8.18
N ASN A 107 -17.25 -3.40 9.50
CA ASN A 107 -17.31 -4.54 10.41
C ASN A 107 -18.52 -5.45 10.13
N LYS A 108 -19.67 -4.86 9.78
CA LYS A 108 -20.87 -5.60 9.37
C LYS A 108 -20.68 -6.39 8.07
N LEU A 109 -19.86 -5.89 7.14
CA LEU A 109 -19.58 -6.58 5.88
C LEU A 109 -18.62 -7.77 6.05
N TYR A 110 -17.91 -7.83 7.17
CA TYR A 110 -16.88 -8.81 7.47
C TYR A 110 -17.19 -9.57 8.78
N ASP A 111 -18.47 -9.75 9.11
CA ASP A 111 -18.92 -10.57 10.25
C ASP A 111 -18.21 -10.25 11.58
N ASP A 112 -18.05 -8.95 11.85
CA ASP A 112 -17.46 -8.38 13.07
C ASP A 112 -15.98 -8.72 13.34
N VAL A 113 -15.23 -9.21 12.34
CA VAL A 113 -13.80 -9.53 12.50
C VAL A 113 -12.85 -8.32 12.36
N ILE A 114 -13.33 -7.18 11.88
CA ILE A 114 -12.51 -5.98 11.63
C ILE A 114 -12.23 -5.27 12.96
N THR A 115 -10.95 -5.20 13.30
CA THR A 115 -10.53 -4.64 14.57
C THR A 115 -10.37 -3.11 14.52
N SER A 116 -10.27 -2.44 15.67
CA SER A 116 -10.01 -0.98 15.73
C SER A 116 -8.65 -0.54 15.20
N ARG A 117 -7.76 -1.49 14.86
CA ARG A 117 -6.44 -1.24 14.25
C ARG A 117 -6.50 -1.31 12.72
N MET A 118 -7.62 -1.74 12.16
CA MET A 118 -7.85 -1.90 10.72
C MET A 118 -8.73 -0.76 10.20
N LEU A 119 -8.51 -0.39 8.94
CA LEU A 119 -9.30 0.62 8.22
C LEU A 119 -9.73 0.05 6.88
N CYS A 120 -10.99 0.28 6.50
CA CYS A 120 -11.49 -0.09 5.19
C CYS A 120 -11.52 1.12 4.26
N ALA A 121 -11.10 0.93 3.02
CA ALA A 121 -11.18 1.95 2.00
C ALA A 121 -11.44 1.32 0.63
N GLY A 122 -12.32 1.94 -0.16
CA GLY A 122 -12.66 1.41 -1.47
C GLY A 122 -13.92 2.05 -2.04
N ASN A 123 -14.59 1.31 -2.92
CA ASN A 123 -15.91 1.63 -3.42
C ASN A 123 -16.89 0.53 -2.97
N LEU A 124 -17.92 0.89 -2.20
CA LEU A 124 -18.94 -0.06 -1.74
C LEU A 124 -19.69 -0.75 -2.90
N ASN A 125 -19.73 -0.11 -4.07
CA ASN A 125 -20.32 -0.67 -5.28
C ASN A 125 -19.36 -1.60 -6.05
N GLY A 126 -18.16 -1.86 -5.50
CA GLY A 126 -17.12 -2.68 -6.11
C GLY A 126 -16.33 -1.96 -7.21
N GLY A 127 -15.50 -2.73 -7.92
CA GLY A 127 -14.75 -2.29 -9.10
C GLY A 127 -13.41 -1.59 -8.83
N ILE A 128 -13.14 -1.12 -7.61
CA ILE A 128 -11.85 -0.52 -7.22
C ILE A 128 -11.41 -1.14 -5.89
N ASP A 129 -10.26 -1.81 -5.89
CA ASP A 129 -9.64 -2.44 -4.71
C ASP A 129 -8.10 -2.45 -4.85
N ALA A 130 -7.37 -2.69 -3.75
CA ALA A 130 -5.92 -2.71 -3.69
C ALA A 130 -5.28 -3.71 -4.67
N CYS A 131 -5.95 -4.84 -4.95
CA CYS A 131 -5.50 -5.84 -5.91
C CYS A 131 -5.79 -5.45 -7.38
N GLN A 132 -6.75 -4.56 -7.62
CA GLN A 132 -7.19 -4.11 -8.94
C GLN A 132 -7.01 -2.59 -9.03
N VAL A 133 -5.76 -2.14 -9.10
CA VAL A 133 -5.43 -0.70 -9.24
C VAL A 133 -5.70 -0.27 -10.68
N ILE A 134 -6.95 0.10 -10.99
CA ILE A 134 -7.34 0.59 -12.32
C ILE A 134 -6.68 1.96 -12.56
N LEU A 135 -6.07 2.13 -13.73
CA LEU A 135 -5.53 3.41 -14.18
C LEU A 135 -6.65 4.47 -14.20
N ASP A 136 -6.41 5.63 -13.58
CA ASP A 136 -7.31 6.81 -13.61
C ASP A 136 -7.70 7.24 -15.04
N SER A 137 -6.96 6.81 -16.08
CA SER A 137 -7.24 7.05 -17.50
C SER A 137 -8.31 6.14 -18.12
N VAL A 138 -8.80 5.12 -17.40
CA VAL A 138 -9.77 4.13 -17.90
C VAL A 138 -11.17 4.34 -17.31
N LEU A 139 -11.32 5.22 -16.32
CA LEU A 139 -12.65 5.62 -15.85
C LEU A 139 -13.30 6.56 -16.89
N PRO A 140 -14.44 6.20 -17.50
CA PRO A 140 -15.20 7.16 -18.30
C PRO A 140 -15.60 8.31 -17.38
N ARG A 141 -15.28 9.55 -17.77
CA ARG A 141 -15.85 10.74 -17.13
C ARG A 141 -17.37 10.69 -17.35
N SER A 142 -18.11 10.27 -16.34
CA SER A 142 -19.56 10.49 -16.29
C SER A 142 -19.79 11.95 -15.93
N SER A 143 -20.09 12.75 -16.96
CA SER A 143 -20.81 14.03 -16.85
C SER A 143 -22.25 13.81 -16.37
#